data_AF-A0A1J3K9P5-F1
#
_entry.id   AF-A0A1J3K9P5-F1
#
_cell.length_a   1.000
_cell.length_b   1.000
_cell.length_c   1.000
_cell.angle_alpha   90.00
_cell.angle_beta   90.00
_cell.angle_gamma   90.00
#
_symmetry.space_group_name_H-M   'P 1'
#
loop_
_entity.id
_entity.type
_entity.pdbx_description
1 polymer ?
#
loop_
_entity_poly.entity_id
_entity_poly.type
_entity_poly.pdbx_seq_one_letter_code
_entity_poly.pdbx_strand_id
1 'polypeptide(L)'
;MGMCITSSSEQTVCSDCMKAATDELKSCPNQIQGYTWRSADNALCFARYSNRSFLGKFNKDSEMHPLYMEFNSQSIKKNLSVEDFEREKWTPFV
;
A
#
# COMPACT_ATOMS: atom_id res chain seq x y z
N MET A 1 9.96 2.56 -9.64
CA MET A 1 8.57 3.06 -9.75
C MET A 1 8.08 3.40 -8.35
N GLY A 2 7.36 4.51 -8.22
CA GLY A 2 6.74 4.92 -6.97
C GLY A 2 5.27 5.26 -7.21
N MET A 3 4.41 4.87 -6.28
CA MET A 3 3.00 5.31 -6.22
C MET A 3 2.69 5.75 -4.80
N CYS A 4 1.72 6.65 -4.68
CA CYS A 4 1.43 7.29 -3.42
C CYS A 4 -0.03 7.67 -3.39
N ILE A 5 -0.70 7.26 -2.32
CA ILE A 5 -2.10 7.58 -2.03
C ILE A 5 -2.06 8.38 -0.74
N THR A 6 -2.59 9.59 -0.78
CA THR A 6 -2.61 10.51 0.36
C THR A 6 -4.01 11.08 0.50
N SER A 7 -4.50 11.19 1.74
CA SER A 7 -5.73 11.93 2.04
C SER A 7 -5.49 13.44 2.17
N SER A 8 -4.22 13.85 2.29
CA SER A 8 -3.77 15.25 2.41
C SER A 8 -3.39 15.82 1.03
N SER A 9 -3.63 17.12 0.84
CA SER A 9 -3.14 17.89 -0.31
C SER A 9 -1.68 18.32 -0.15
N GLU A 10 -1.06 18.07 1.01
CA GLU A 10 0.33 18.41 1.28
C GLU A 10 1.29 17.48 0.53
N GLN A 11 2.07 18.07 -0.39
CA GLN A 11 3.00 17.31 -1.24
C GLN A 11 4.16 16.69 -0.44
N THR A 12 4.53 17.27 0.70
CA THR A 12 5.64 16.80 1.55
C THR A 12 5.37 15.41 2.12
N VAL A 13 4.13 15.15 2.55
CA VAL A 13 3.70 13.86 3.11
C VAL A 13 4.03 12.71 2.16
N CYS A 14 3.76 12.89 0.87
CA CYS A 14 4.04 11.88 -0.13
C CYS A 14 5.55 11.67 -0.36
N SER A 15 6.30 12.78 -0.43
CA SER A 15 7.75 12.73 -0.59
C SER A 15 8.42 12.01 0.58
N ASP A 16 7.99 12.29 1.81
CA ASP A 16 8.52 11.69 3.03
C ASP A 16 8.18 10.19 3.11
N CYS A 17 6.93 9.81 2.79
CA CYS A 17 6.54 8.41 2.70
C CYS A 17 7.40 7.67 1.66
N MET A 18 7.55 8.24 0.46
CA MET A 18 8.38 7.64 -0.60
C MET A 18 9.83 7.48 -0.16
N LYS A 19 10.40 8.48 0.52
CA LYS A 19 11.77 8.40 1.05
C LYS A 19 11.89 7.25 2.05
N ALA A 20 10.98 7.14 3.00
CA ALA A 20 10.95 6.05 3.96
C ALA A 20 10.84 4.67 3.28
N ALA A 21 9.93 4.52 2.31
CA ALA A 21 9.76 3.29 1.54
C ALA A 21 11.04 2.92 0.75
N THR A 22 11.71 3.90 0.15
CA THR A 22 12.98 3.63 -0.56
C THR A 22 14.13 3.31 0.39
N ASP A 23 14.18 3.92 1.57
CA ASP A 23 15.19 3.64 2.58
C ASP A 23 15.03 2.20 3.13
N GLU A 24 13.80 1.72 3.29
CA GLU A 24 13.50 0.32 3.60
C GLU A 24 13.97 -0.63 2.49
N LEU A 25 13.74 -0.29 1.22
CA LEU A 25 14.21 -1.11 0.10
C LEU A 25 15.74 -1.22 0.00
N LYS A 26 16.48 -0.24 0.55
CA LYS A 26 17.95 -0.33 0.64
C LYS A 26 18.41 -1.39 1.64
N SER A 27 17.57 -1.82 2.58
CA SER A 27 17.91 -2.89 3.52
C SER A 27 17.91 -4.30 2.90
N CYS A 28 17.56 -4.43 1.61
CA CYS A 28 17.60 -5.67 0.85
C CYS A 28 18.79 -5.70 -0.13
N PRO A 29 20.05 -5.83 0.36
CA PRO A 29 21.22 -5.82 -0.51
C PRO A 29 21.26 -7.06 -1.43
N ASN A 30 21.89 -6.92 -2.59
CA ASN A 30 22.10 -7.97 -3.60
C ASN A 30 20.83 -8.56 -4.22
N GLN A 31 19.65 -7.99 -3.96
CA GLN A 31 18.44 -8.37 -4.65
C GLN A 31 18.34 -7.65 -6.00
N ILE A 32 17.96 -8.38 -7.04
CA ILE A 32 17.76 -7.84 -8.40
C ILE A 32 16.39 -7.17 -8.57
N GLN A 33 15.51 -7.33 -7.57
CA GLN A 33 14.19 -6.74 -7.51
C GLN A 33 13.70 -6.66 -6.06
N GLY A 34 12.84 -5.69 -5.78
CA GLY A 34 12.23 -5.50 -4.47
C GLY A 34 11.07 -4.52 -4.55
N TYR A 35 10.15 -4.61 -3.61
CA TYR A 35 9.04 -3.68 -3.45
C TYR A 35 8.60 -3.61 -1.98
N THR A 36 7.97 -2.52 -1.60
CA THR A 36 7.38 -2.35 -0.27
C THR A 36 6.14 -1.46 -0.36
N TRP A 37 5.19 -1.72 0.53
CA TRP A 37 4.05 -0.86 0.82
C TRP A 37 4.28 -0.26 2.21
N ARG A 38 4.30 1.07 2.31
CA ARG A 38 4.52 1.76 3.57
C ARG A 38 3.38 2.72 3.87
N SER A 39 2.84 2.64 5.07
CA SER A 39 1.95 3.63 5.65
C SER A 39 2.73 4.58 6.56
N ALA A 40 2.62 5.88 6.31
CA ALA A 40 3.20 6.95 7.13
C ALA A 40 2.34 8.22 6.99
N ASP A 41 2.04 8.89 8.11
CA ASP A 41 1.44 10.24 8.14
C ASP A 41 0.23 10.45 7.18
N ASN A 42 -0.75 9.55 7.21
CA ASN A 42 -1.94 9.55 6.33
C ASN A 42 -1.66 9.36 4.83
N ALA A 43 -0.46 8.89 4.48
CA ALA A 43 -0.12 8.39 3.16
C ALA A 43 0.17 6.89 3.17
N LEU A 44 -0.27 6.23 2.10
CA LEU A 44 0.12 4.90 1.72
C LEU A 44 0.97 5.00 0.45
N CYS A 45 2.24 4.65 0.54
CA CYS A 45 3.15 4.68 -0.60
C CYS A 45 3.62 3.28 -0.97
N PHE A 46 3.86 3.09 -2.26
CA PHE A 46 4.41 1.89 -2.85
C PHE A 46 5.70 2.23 -3.58
N ALA A 47 6.77 1.52 -3.28
CA ALA A 47 8.03 1.63 -4.00
C ALA A 47 8.41 0.27 -4.58
N ARG A 48 8.92 0.25 -5.82
CA ARG A 48 9.40 -0.97 -6.48
C ARG A 48 10.59 -0.71 -7.40
N TYR A 49 11.58 -1.59 -7.34
CA TYR A 49 12.68 -1.70 -8.30
C TYR A 49 12.78 -3.12 -8.86
N SER A 50 13.29 -3.23 -10.09
CA SER A 50 13.61 -4.51 -10.73
C SER A 50 14.54 -4.26 -11.90
N ASN A 51 15.42 -5.23 -12.20
CA ASN A 51 16.22 -5.23 -13.41
C ASN A 51 15.43 -5.65 -14.67
N ARG A 52 14.15 -6.03 -14.52
CA ARG A 52 13.25 -6.38 -15.61
C ARG A 52 12.19 -5.30 -15.79
N SER A 53 11.76 -5.05 -17.03
CA SER A 53 10.65 -4.15 -17.30
C SER A 53 9.32 -4.75 -16.84
N PHE A 54 8.63 -4.04 -15.95
CA PHE A 54 7.32 -4.37 -15.36
C PHE A 54 6.21 -3.38 -15.75
N LEU A 55 6.54 -2.28 -16.45
CA LEU A 55 5.55 -1.29 -16.87
C LEU A 55 4.65 -1.85 -17.97
N GLY A 56 3.33 -1.71 -17.83
CA GLY A 56 2.34 -2.15 -18.82
C GLY A 56 2.17 -3.67 -18.94
N LYS A 57 2.86 -4.47 -18.11
CA LYS A 57 2.73 -5.93 -18.08
C LYS A 57 1.80 -6.35 -16.95
N PHE A 58 0.50 -6.44 -17.23
CA PHE A 58 -0.47 -7.12 -16.37
C PHE A 58 -0.54 -8.60 -16.76
N ASN A 59 0.56 -9.33 -16.63
CA ASN A 59 0.50 -10.76 -16.89
C ASN A 59 -0.19 -11.41 -15.68
N LYS A 60 -1.30 -12.13 -15.91
CA LYS A 60 -1.99 -12.96 -14.90
C LYS A 60 -1.06 -13.91 -14.13
N ASP A 61 0.11 -14.19 -14.72
CA ASP A 61 1.08 -15.17 -14.25
C ASP A 61 2.41 -14.51 -13.80
N SER A 62 2.54 -13.18 -13.90
CA SER A 62 3.75 -12.47 -13.48
C SER A 62 3.42 -11.42 -12.42
N GLU A 63 3.85 -11.72 -11.19
CA GLU A 63 4.24 -10.73 -10.19
C GLU A 63 3.14 -9.92 -9.50
N MET A 64 1.85 -10.18 -9.78
CA MET A 64 0.79 -9.85 -8.83
C MET A 64 0.67 -10.98 -7.81
N HIS A 65 1.72 -11.15 -7.00
CA HIS A 65 1.57 -11.96 -5.80
C HIS A 65 0.76 -11.09 -4.82
N PRO A 66 -0.24 -11.63 -4.09
CA PRO A 66 -0.80 -10.95 -2.93
C PRO A 66 0.29 -10.97 -1.85
N LEU A 67 1.22 -10.02 -1.93
CA LEU A 67 2.48 -10.05 -1.19
C LEU A 67 2.32 -9.54 0.25
N TYR A 68 1.13 -9.03 0.56
CA TYR A 68 0.78 -8.59 1.90
C TYR A 68 -0.75 -8.66 2.05
N MET A 69 -1.21 -9.59 2.89
CA MET A 69 -2.59 -9.64 3.36
C MET A 69 -2.55 -9.34 4.85
N GLU A 70 -3.19 -8.24 5.25
CA GLU A 70 -3.47 -7.98 6.66
C GLU A 70 -4.84 -8.57 7.00
N PHE A 71 -4.89 -9.31 8.10
CA PHE A 71 -6.14 -9.77 8.67
C PHE A 71 -6.49 -8.89 9.85
N ASN A 72 -7.72 -8.39 9.89
CA ASN A 72 -8.22 -7.75 11.10
C ASN A 72 -8.36 -8.82 12.19
N SER A 73 -7.51 -8.75 13.22
CA SER A 73 -7.52 -9.67 14.35
C SER A 73 -8.58 -9.33 15.40
N GLN A 74 -9.25 -8.17 15.26
CA GLN A 74 -10.35 -7.82 16.13
C GLN A 74 -11.59 -8.61 15.75
N SER A 75 -12.29 -9.12 16.76
CA SER A 75 -13.64 -9.64 16.57
C SER A 75 -14.50 -8.56 15.93
N ILE A 76 -15.33 -8.92 14.96
CA ILE A 76 -16.33 -8.01 14.41
C ILE A 76 -17.30 -7.68 15.54
N LYS A 77 -17.07 -6.54 16.22
CA LYS A 77 -17.79 -6.15 17.44
C LYS A 77 -19.24 -5.74 17.19
N LYS A 78 -19.62 -5.59 15.92
CA LYS A 78 -20.91 -5.05 15.51
C LYS A 78 -21.58 -6.09 14.61
N ASN A 79 -22.70 -6.64 15.07
CA ASN A 79 -23.60 -7.39 14.21
C ASN A 79 -24.32 -6.36 13.32
N LEU A 80 -23.61 -5.88 12.30
CA LEU A 80 -24.18 -4.94 11.33
C LEU A 80 -25.12 -5.74 10.46
N SER A 81 -26.39 -5.31 10.39
CA SER A 81 -27.22 -5.73 9.26
C SER A 81 -26.54 -5.27 7.97
N VAL A 82 -26.81 -5.95 6.86
CA VAL A 82 -26.27 -5.54 5.54
C VAL A 82 -26.57 -4.07 5.25
N GLU A 83 -27.73 -3.59 5.70
CA GLU A 83 -28.17 -2.20 5.55
C GLU A 83 -27.30 -1.22 6.35
N ASP A 84 -26.85 -1.60 7.54
CA ASP A 84 -25.99 -0.76 8.37
C ASP A 84 -24.56 -0.69 7.82
N PHE A 85 -24.03 -1.80 7.28
CA PHE A 85 -22.74 -1.81 6.61
C PHE A 85 -22.73 -0.90 5.36
N GLU A 86 -23.77 -1.01 4.52
CA GLU A 86 -23.89 -0.18 3.32
C GLU A 86 -23.93 1.33 3.64
N ARG A 87 -24.48 1.69 4.80
CA ARG A 87 -24.54 3.07 5.28
C ARG A 87 -23.19 3.58 5.80
N GLU A 88 -22.42 2.72 6.45
CA GLU A 88 -21.17 3.08 7.13
C GLU A 88 -19.90 2.84 6.29
N LYS A 89 -19.96 2.10 5.17
CA LYS A 89 -18.75 1.69 4.41
C LYS A 89 -17.93 2.86 3.83
N TRP A 90 -18.53 4.04 3.69
CA TRP A 90 -17.86 5.24 3.18
C TRP A 90 -17.67 6.33 4.23
N THR A 91 -18.07 6.10 5.49
CA THR A 91 -17.80 7.09 6.53
C THR A 91 -16.31 7.03 6.86
N PRO A 92 -15.57 8.15 6.73
CA PRO A 92 -14.16 8.20 7.13
C PRO A 92 -14.06 7.84 8.62
N PHE A 93 -13.05 7.05 8.97
CA PHE A 93 -12.71 6.82 10.37
C PHE A 93 -12.35 8.18 10.99
N VAL A 94 -13.23 8.71 11.83
CA VAL A 94 -12.96 9.85 12.73
C VAL A 94 -12.24 9.33 13.96
#